data_AF-A0A9P8F3S7-F1
#
_entry.id   AF-A0A9P8F3S7-F1
#
_cell.length_a   1.000
_cell.length_b   1.000
_cell.length_c   1.000
_cell.angle_alpha   90.00
_cell.angle_beta   90.00
_cell.angle_gamma   90.00
#
_symmetry.space_group_name_H-M   'P 1'
#
loop_
_entity.id
_entity.type
_entity.pdbx_description
1 polymer ?
#
loop_
_entity_poly.entity_id
_entity_poly.type
_entity_poly.pdbx_seq_one_letter_code
_entity_poly.pdbx_strand_id
1 'polypeptide(L)'
;QPGFPTKVFLTALHNHLGDTKPLQWVATADIGFFAAQAFTHPEEWNHKARGLAGDELTFPQISKAFENATGSPAGTTFWGLGSVLTYMVTELGHMIGWFASDGYKADIANLRSIHPQMMNMETWLKKSAFATK
;
A
#
# COMPACT_ATOMS: atom_id res chain seq x y z
N GLN A 1 11.28 -4.22 11.93
CA GLN A 1 9.88 -4.32 12.44
C GLN A 1 9.19 -2.95 12.42
N PRO A 2 7.86 -2.86 12.24
CA PRO A 2 7.13 -1.58 12.31
C PRO A 2 7.24 -0.89 13.68
N GLY A 3 7.51 0.41 13.66
CA GLY A 3 7.45 1.26 14.86
C GLY A 3 6.01 1.50 15.33
N PHE A 4 5.85 2.04 16.54
CA PHE A 4 4.54 2.27 17.14
C PHE A 4 3.59 3.13 16.29
N PRO A 5 4.02 4.26 15.68
CA PRO A 5 3.14 5.05 14.81
C PRO A 5 2.59 4.25 13.62
N THR A 6 3.44 3.43 12.99
CA THR A 6 3.04 2.54 11.90
C THR A 6 2.00 1.52 12.38
N LYS A 7 2.16 0.95 13.58
CA LYS A 7 1.18 0.02 14.14
C LYS A 7 -0.18 0.68 14.42
N VAL A 8 -0.21 1.93 14.88
CA VAL A 8 -1.47 2.69 15.06
C VAL A 8 -2.18 2.89 13.72
N PHE A 9 -1.44 3.26 12.68
CA PHE A 9 -2.00 3.40 11.33
C PHE A 9 -2.50 2.06 10.77
N LEU A 10 -1.72 0.98 10.92
CA LEU A 10 -2.14 -0.36 10.51
C LEU A 10 -3.38 -0.84 11.27
N THR A 11 -3.51 -0.52 12.56
CA THR A 11 -4.75 -0.76 13.31
C THR A 11 -5.92 0.03 12.75
N ALA A 12 -5.73 1.31 12.40
CA ALA A 12 -6.80 2.12 11.80
C ALA A 12 -7.28 1.53 10.47
N LEU A 13 -6.36 1.07 9.62
CA LEU A 13 -6.68 0.32 8.40
C LEU A 13 -7.46 -0.96 8.71
N HIS A 14 -6.94 -1.81 9.61
CA HIS A 14 -7.59 -3.08 9.98
C HIS A 14 -9.00 -2.89 10.51
N ASN A 15 -9.22 -1.88 11.38
CA ASN A 15 -10.54 -1.59 11.95
C ASN A 15 -11.61 -1.31 10.89
N HIS A 16 -11.24 -0.74 9.73
CA HIS A 16 -12.18 -0.35 8.68
C HIS A 16 -12.28 -1.39 7.56
N LEU A 17 -11.14 -1.94 7.13
CA LEU A 17 -11.08 -2.90 6.01
C LEU A 17 -11.39 -4.34 6.47
N GLY A 18 -11.20 -4.64 7.76
CA GLY A 18 -11.24 -5.99 8.28
C GLY A 18 -10.22 -6.90 7.61
N ASP A 19 -10.54 -8.19 7.56
CA ASP A 19 -9.63 -9.21 7.02
C ASP A 19 -9.88 -9.55 5.55
N THR A 20 -10.96 -9.01 4.96
CA THR A 20 -11.45 -9.44 3.63
C THR A 20 -11.31 -8.38 2.55
N LYS A 21 -11.36 -7.07 2.88
CA LYS A 21 -11.22 -6.00 1.89
C LYS A 21 -9.74 -5.82 1.54
N PRO A 22 -9.33 -6.05 0.28
CA PRO A 22 -7.96 -5.77 -0.13
C PRO A 22 -7.74 -4.27 -0.37
N LEU A 23 -6.48 -3.86 -0.28
CA LEU A 23 -6.01 -2.53 -0.61
C LEU A 23 -4.86 -2.61 -1.61
N GLN A 24 -4.86 -1.73 -2.60
CA GLN A 24 -3.78 -1.62 -3.58
C GLN A 24 -2.63 -0.77 -3.03
N TRP A 25 -1.40 -1.21 -3.32
CA TRP A 25 -0.17 -0.58 -2.85
C TRP A 25 0.78 -0.34 -4.02
N VAL A 26 1.56 0.73 -3.94
CA VAL A 26 2.59 1.06 -4.93
C VAL A 26 3.88 1.46 -4.22
N ALA A 27 5.01 0.94 -4.70
CA ALA A 27 6.31 1.41 -4.24
C ALA A 27 6.60 2.79 -4.87
N THR A 28 7.12 3.72 -4.07
CA THR A 28 7.47 5.07 -4.58
C THR A 28 8.51 5.04 -5.70
N ALA A 29 9.40 4.05 -5.71
CA ALA A 29 10.34 3.80 -6.80
C ALA A 29 9.64 3.48 -8.14
N ASP A 30 8.54 2.72 -8.10
CA ASP A 30 7.78 2.36 -9.30
C ASP A 30 7.01 3.57 -9.84
N ILE A 31 6.56 4.49 -8.98
CA ILE A 31 6.01 5.79 -9.41
C ILE A 31 7.07 6.56 -10.22
N GLY A 32 8.32 6.56 -9.75
CA GLY A 32 9.45 7.18 -10.44
C GLY A 32 9.69 6.58 -11.84
N PHE A 33 9.57 5.25 -11.97
CA PHE A 33 9.66 4.58 -13.27
C PHE A 33 8.57 5.08 -14.23
N PHE A 34 7.30 5.05 -13.82
CA PHE A 34 6.19 5.49 -14.68
C PHE A 34 6.22 6.99 -14.96
N ALA A 35 6.67 7.81 -14.02
CA ALA A 35 6.89 9.23 -14.25
C ALA A 35 7.95 9.47 -15.33
N ALA A 36 9.06 8.72 -15.32
CA ALA A 36 10.06 8.79 -16.36
C ALA A 36 9.49 8.39 -17.73
N GLN A 37 8.69 7.31 -17.80
CA GLN A 37 8.01 6.89 -19.03
C GLN A 37 7.11 7.99 -19.60
N ALA A 38 6.38 8.69 -18.73
CA ALA A 38 5.49 9.77 -19.14
C ALA A 38 6.23 10.92 -19.83
N PHE A 39 7.48 11.19 -19.44
CA PHE A 39 8.31 12.23 -20.06
C PHE A 39 9.08 11.74 -21.28
N THR A 40 9.54 10.49 -21.31
CA THR A 40 10.36 9.97 -22.42
C THR A 40 9.53 9.46 -23.60
N HIS A 41 8.26 9.12 -23.38
CA HIS A 41 7.33 8.60 -24.40
C HIS A 41 6.02 9.41 -24.42
N PRO A 42 6.06 10.74 -24.62
CA PRO A 42 4.88 11.60 -24.52
C PRO A 42 3.75 11.21 -25.49
N GLU A 43 4.06 10.62 -26.65
CA GLU A 43 3.07 10.11 -27.60
C GLU A 43 2.18 9.00 -26.99
N GLU A 44 2.73 8.20 -26.09
CA GLU A 44 1.98 7.13 -25.42
C GLU A 44 1.30 7.61 -24.14
N TRP A 45 1.87 8.59 -23.43
CA TRP A 45 1.46 8.91 -22.05
C TRP A 45 0.79 10.27 -21.87
N ASN A 46 0.94 11.20 -22.82
CA ASN A 46 0.38 12.55 -22.69
C ASN A 46 -1.16 12.52 -22.62
N HIS A 47 -1.72 13.41 -21.80
CA HIS A 47 -3.16 13.54 -21.54
C HIS A 47 -3.87 12.25 -21.07
N LYS A 48 -3.14 11.30 -20.46
CA LYS A 48 -3.72 10.08 -19.88
C LYS A 48 -3.56 10.07 -18.36
N ALA A 49 -4.63 9.67 -17.68
CA ALA A 49 -4.59 9.37 -16.25
C ALA A 49 -4.47 7.84 -16.06
N ARG A 50 -3.50 7.41 -15.25
CA ARG A 50 -3.27 5.99 -14.94
C ARG A 50 -3.14 5.84 -13.44
N GLY A 51 -3.97 4.97 -12.85
CA GLY A 51 -3.74 4.50 -11.48
C GLY A 51 -2.51 3.59 -11.44
N LEU A 52 -1.75 3.64 -10.36
CA LEU A 52 -0.54 2.83 -10.18
C LEU A 52 -0.69 1.93 -8.94
N ALA A 53 -0.47 0.63 -9.13
CA ALA A 53 -0.39 -0.35 -8.04
C ALA A 53 0.51 -1.52 -8.46
N GLY A 54 1.36 -1.97 -7.55
CA GLY A 54 2.24 -3.12 -7.73
C GLY A 54 1.76 -4.36 -6.98
N ASP A 55 0.86 -4.19 -6.00
CA ASP A 55 0.27 -5.26 -5.20
C ASP A 55 -1.15 -4.90 -4.75
N GLU A 56 -1.94 -5.91 -4.41
CA GLU A 56 -3.29 -5.78 -3.86
C GLU A 56 -3.52 -6.83 -2.78
N LEU A 57 -3.57 -6.38 -1.52
CA LEU A 57 -3.49 -7.28 -0.37
C LEU A 57 -4.55 -6.97 0.69
N THR A 58 -5.13 -8.01 1.29
CA THR A 58 -5.88 -7.93 2.54
C THR A 58 -4.96 -7.76 3.74
N PHE A 59 -5.48 -7.34 4.88
CA PHE A 59 -4.66 -7.13 6.08
C PHE A 59 -3.89 -8.40 6.53
N PRO A 60 -4.49 -9.62 6.55
CA PRO A 60 -3.73 -10.84 6.81
C PRO A 60 -2.58 -11.07 5.82
N GLN A 61 -2.77 -10.76 4.54
CA GLN A 61 -1.72 -10.90 3.52
C GLN A 61 -0.61 -9.87 3.70
N ILE A 62 -0.93 -8.63 4.08
CA ILE A 62 0.07 -7.61 4.47
C ILE A 62 0.89 -8.13 5.64
N SER A 63 0.23 -8.63 6.69
CA SER A 63 0.88 -9.19 7.88
C SER A 63 1.83 -10.32 7.49
N LYS A 64 1.41 -11.21 6.59
CA LYS A 64 2.22 -12.32 6.09
C LYS A 64 3.41 -11.85 5.25
N ALA A 65 3.24 -10.85 4.39
CA ALA A 65 4.34 -10.28 3.60
C ALA A 65 5.43 -9.66 4.51
N PHE A 66 5.02 -8.96 5.57
CA PHE A 66 5.93 -8.47 6.61
C PHE A 66 6.67 -9.59 7.33
N GLU A 67 5.96 -10.65 7.71
CA GLU A 67 6.57 -11.81 8.37
C GLU A 67 7.62 -12.47 7.48
N ASN A 68 7.29 -12.71 6.21
CA ASN A 68 8.21 -13.31 5.25
C ASN A 68 9.45 -12.44 4.99
N ALA A 69 9.27 -11.12 4.84
CA ALA A 69 10.36 -10.21 4.49
C ALA A 69 11.24 -9.81 5.67
N THR A 70 10.68 -9.69 6.87
CA THR A 70 11.35 -9.08 8.03
C THR A 70 11.51 -10.05 9.21
N GLY A 71 10.88 -11.23 9.14
CA GLY A 71 10.82 -12.19 10.24
C GLY A 71 9.80 -11.84 11.32
N SER A 72 8.93 -10.86 11.10
CA SER A 72 7.88 -10.48 12.06
C SER A 72 6.67 -9.89 11.33
N PRO A 73 5.43 -10.17 11.79
CA PRO A 73 4.24 -9.63 11.16
C PRO A 73 4.18 -8.11 11.28
N ALA A 74 3.41 -7.47 10.39
CA ALA A 74 3.15 -6.03 10.46
C ALA A 74 2.55 -5.68 11.83
N GLY A 75 1.58 -6.51 12.25
CA GLY A 75 0.88 -6.45 13.53
C GLY A 75 -0.05 -5.24 13.65
N THR A 76 -1.04 -5.36 14.52
CA THR A 76 -1.84 -4.24 15.02
C THR A 76 -1.42 -3.91 16.45
N THR A 77 -1.84 -2.74 16.93
CA THR A 77 -1.85 -2.35 18.34
C THR A 77 -3.30 -2.25 18.84
N PHE A 78 -3.50 -1.71 20.05
CA PHE A 78 -4.81 -1.48 20.67
C PHE A 78 -5.81 -0.88 19.68
N TRP A 79 -6.90 -1.61 19.43
CA TRP A 79 -7.93 -1.24 18.45
C TRP A 79 -8.43 0.19 18.62
N GLY A 80 -8.60 0.65 19.87
CA GLY A 80 -9.08 1.99 20.19
C GLY A 80 -8.17 3.11 19.69
N LEU A 81 -6.85 2.90 19.62
CA LEU A 81 -5.92 3.91 19.09
C LEU A 81 -6.14 4.13 17.59
N GLY A 82 -6.49 3.08 16.84
CA GLY A 82 -6.84 3.22 15.42
C GLY A 82 -8.12 4.02 15.22
N SER A 83 -9.15 3.75 16.03
CA SER A 83 -10.41 4.49 15.98
C SER A 83 -10.26 5.95 16.41
N VAL A 84 -9.44 6.23 17.43
CA VAL A 84 -9.12 7.59 17.87
C VAL A 84 -8.36 8.34 16.77
N LEU A 85 -7.43 7.69 16.07
CA LEU A 85 -6.71 8.29 14.95
C LEU A 85 -7.68 8.75 13.85
N THR A 86 -8.59 7.88 13.40
CA THR A 86 -9.56 8.24 12.35
C THR A 86 -10.59 9.26 12.80
N TYR A 87 -10.90 9.31 14.09
CA TYR A 87 -11.80 10.32 14.65
C TYR A 87 -11.14 11.71 14.73
N MET A 88 -9.89 11.78 15.21
CA MET A 88 -9.18 13.04 15.41
C MET A 88 -8.58 13.61 14.13
N VAL A 89 -8.23 12.75 13.17
CA VAL A 89 -7.61 13.15 11.89
C VAL A 89 -8.61 12.89 10.77
N THR A 90 -9.48 13.87 10.52
CA THR A 90 -10.59 13.80 9.56
C THR A 90 -10.18 13.31 8.18
N GLU A 91 -9.05 13.81 7.64
CA GLU A 91 -8.52 13.38 6.34
C GLU A 91 -8.18 11.87 6.31
N LEU A 92 -7.57 11.33 7.37
CA LEU A 92 -7.30 9.89 7.47
C LEU A 92 -8.60 9.09 7.62
N GLY A 93 -9.57 9.60 8.39
CA GLY A 93 -10.88 8.99 8.51
C GLY A 93 -11.60 8.88 7.15
N HIS A 94 -11.62 9.95 6.37
CA HIS A 94 -12.20 9.95 5.02
C HIS A 94 -11.46 9.01 4.07
N MET A 95 -10.13 9.07 4.05
CA MET A 95 -9.30 8.22 3.20
C MET A 95 -9.52 6.73 3.50
N ILE A 96 -9.42 6.32 4.76
CA ILE A 96 -9.57 4.92 5.16
C ILE A 96 -11.02 4.45 4.98
N GLY A 97 -11.99 5.31 5.26
CA GLY A 97 -13.40 5.03 4.97
C GLY A 97 -13.63 4.75 3.48
N TRP A 98 -13.04 5.58 2.60
CA TRP A 98 -13.11 5.38 1.15
C TRP A 98 -12.38 4.11 0.68
N PHE A 99 -11.26 3.72 1.32
CA PHE A 99 -10.62 2.43 1.06
C PHE A 99 -11.55 1.25 1.36
N ALA A 100 -12.33 1.33 2.44
CA ALA A 100 -13.26 0.29 2.84
C ALA A 100 -14.47 0.20 1.89
N SER A 101 -15.05 1.33 1.47
CA SER A 101 -16.25 1.35 0.61
C SER A 101 -15.96 1.10 -0.87
N ASP A 102 -14.97 1.79 -1.42
CA ASP A 102 -14.71 1.83 -2.86
C ASP A 102 -13.34 1.19 -3.14
N GLY A 103 -12.28 1.85 -2.70
CA GLY A 103 -10.89 1.47 -2.94
C GLY A 103 -10.38 1.79 -4.36
N TYR A 104 -9.09 1.56 -4.56
CA TYR A 104 -8.42 1.77 -5.83
C TYR A 104 -8.76 0.67 -6.86
N LYS A 105 -8.54 0.97 -8.15
CA LYS A 105 -8.85 0.09 -9.30
C LYS A 105 -7.77 0.15 -10.38
N ALA A 106 -6.50 0.27 -9.98
CA ALA A 106 -5.40 0.23 -10.93
C ALA A 106 -5.26 -1.17 -11.54
N ASP A 107 -4.95 -1.22 -12.84
CA ASP A 107 -4.76 -2.47 -13.58
C ASP A 107 -3.32 -2.98 -13.41
N ILE A 108 -3.10 -3.76 -12.36
CA ILE A 108 -1.78 -4.30 -12.01
C ILE A 108 -1.21 -5.17 -13.13
N ALA A 109 -2.05 -5.91 -13.86
CA ALA A 109 -1.61 -6.78 -14.94
C ALA A 109 -1.05 -5.95 -16.11
N ASN A 110 -1.75 -4.89 -16.50
CA ASN A 110 -1.26 -3.94 -17.51
C ASN A 110 0.00 -3.20 -17.05
N LEU A 111 0.06 -2.78 -15.78
CA LEU A 111 1.25 -2.10 -15.26
C LEU A 111 2.47 -3.03 -15.26
N ARG A 112 2.30 -4.32 -14.91
CA ARG A 112 3.37 -5.32 -14.94
C ARG A 112 3.81 -5.69 -16.35
N SER A 113 2.95 -5.59 -17.37
CA SER A 113 3.39 -5.81 -18.76
C SER A 113 4.31 -4.69 -19.25
N ILE A 114 4.13 -3.46 -18.74
CA ILE A 114 4.99 -2.30 -19.02
C ILE A 114 6.25 -2.31 -18.15
N HIS A 115 6.10 -2.62 -16.85
CA HIS A 115 7.19 -2.69 -15.88
C HIS A 115 7.23 -4.07 -15.20
N PRO A 116 7.86 -5.09 -15.82
CA PRO A 116 7.91 -6.44 -15.25
C PRO A 116 8.57 -6.52 -13.86
N GLN A 117 9.40 -5.54 -13.51
CA GLN A 117 10.08 -5.44 -12.22
C GLN A 117 9.28 -4.71 -11.13
N MET A 118 8.04 -4.30 -11.42
CA MET A 118 7.17 -3.59 -10.48
C MET A 118 7.05 -4.38 -9.17
N MET A 119 7.33 -3.70 -8.06
CA MET A 119 7.48 -4.36 -6.77
C MET A 119 6.13 -4.75 -6.20
N ASN A 120 6.03 -5.99 -5.74
CA ASN A 120 5.01 -6.36 -4.77
C ASN A 120 5.45 -5.94 -3.36
N MET A 121 4.56 -6.07 -2.37
CA MET A 121 4.81 -5.67 -0.99
C MET A 121 6.06 -6.34 -0.42
N GLU A 122 6.23 -7.66 -0.63
CA GLU A 122 7.38 -8.40 -0.09
C GLU A 122 8.71 -7.94 -0.68
N THR A 123 8.75 -7.69 -2.00
CA THR A 123 9.95 -7.20 -2.69
C THR A 123 10.32 -5.80 -2.22
N TRP A 124 9.33 -4.93 -2.02
CA TRP A 124 9.55 -3.60 -1.47
C TRP A 124 10.04 -3.67 -0.02
N LEU A 125 9.42 -4.51 0.82
CA LEU A 125 9.78 -4.66 2.22
C LEU A 125 11.25 -5.06 2.40
N LYS A 126 11.74 -6.01 1.60
CA LYS A 126 13.16 -6.45 1.59
C LYS A 126 14.15 -5.34 1.25
N LYS A 127 13.70 -4.27 0.59
CA LYS A 127 14.52 -3.10 0.21
C LYS A 127 14.27 -1.88 1.11
N SER A 128 13.29 -1.96 2.00
CA SER A 128 12.88 -0.86 2.87
C SER A 128 13.69 -0.84 4.18
N ALA A 129 13.54 0.24 4.94
CA ALA A 129 14.08 0.32 6.31
C ALA A 129 13.50 -0.74 7.27
N PHE A 130 12.44 -1.47 6.88
CA PHE A 130 11.88 -2.56 7.68
C PHE A 130 12.68 -3.87 7.58
N ALA A 131 13.51 -4.03 6.54
CA ALA A 131 14.30 -5.24 6.29
C ALA A 131 15.43 -5.44 7.29
N THR A 132 15.84 -4.38 8.00
CA THR A 132 16.94 -4.44 8.96
C THR A 132 16.52 -5.20 10.22
N LYS A 133 17.19 -6.34 10.44
CA LYS A 133 17.35 -6.95 11.77
C LYS A 133 18.60 -6.38 12.42
#